data_AF-A0A634DPB3-F1
#
_entry.id   AF-A0A634DPB3-F1
#
_cell.length_a   1.000
_cell.length_b   1.000
_cell.length_c   1.000
_cell.angle_alpha   90.00
_cell.angle_beta   90.00
_cell.angle_gamma   90.00
#
_symmetry.space_group_name_H-M   'P 1'
#
loop_
_entity.id
_entity.type
_entity.pdbx_description
1 polymer ?
#
loop_
_entity_poly.entity_id
_entity_poly.type
_entity_poly.pdbx_seq_one_letter_code
_entity_poly.pdbx_strand_id
1 'polypeptide(L)'
;MTVLHSVDFFPSGKAPVAIEPRLPQAAFPEHHHDFHEIVIVEHGTGIHVFNGQPYTISGGTVCFVRDHDRHLLRHSDHSVTEIAYRCGFGDSNHFSTLFRREFNWSPRDIRQGRDAIIQ
;
A
#
# COMPACT_ATOMS: atom_id res chain seq x y z
N MET A 1 20.26 -0.41 -8.24
CA MET A 1 19.14 -0.98 -7.47
C MET A 1 19.29 -0.49 -6.04
N THR A 2 18.22 0.03 -5.43
CA THR A 2 18.29 0.66 -4.11
C THR A 2 18.45 -0.39 -3.02
N VAL A 3 19.28 -0.09 -2.02
CA VAL A 3 19.44 -0.88 -0.79
C VAL A 3 18.97 -0.02 0.36
N LEU A 4 18.07 -0.55 1.18
CA LEU A 4 17.65 0.09 2.42
C LEU A 4 18.40 -0.55 3.59
N HIS A 5 19.04 0.28 4.42
CA HIS A 5 19.88 -0.21 5.50
C HIS A 5 19.18 -0.09 6.84
N SER A 6 19.30 -1.12 7.67
CA SER A 6 18.71 -1.19 9.02
C SER A 6 19.04 0.02 9.89
N VAL A 7 20.23 0.63 9.71
CA VAL A 7 20.64 1.83 10.45
C VAL A 7 19.71 3.03 10.26
N ASP A 8 18.94 3.06 9.16
CA ASP A 8 18.00 4.14 8.85
C ASP A 8 16.60 3.89 9.44
N PHE A 9 16.28 2.64 9.80
CA PHE A 9 14.92 2.22 10.22
C PHE A 9 14.86 1.76 11.69
N PHE A 10 15.95 1.25 12.23
CA PHE A 10 16.00 0.75 13.61
C PHE A 10 16.49 1.87 14.55
N PRO A 11 15.77 2.17 15.65
CA PRO A 11 16.14 3.25 16.58
C PRO A 11 17.53 3.09 17.20
N SER A 12 18.05 1.87 17.25
CA SER A 12 19.44 1.57 17.61
C SER A 12 19.86 0.22 17.02
N GLY A 13 21.16 0.00 16.81
CA GLY A 13 21.70 -1.28 16.32
C GLY A 13 21.48 -2.49 17.26
N LYS A 14 20.82 -2.30 18.41
CA LYS A 14 20.41 -3.37 19.34
C LYS A 14 18.91 -3.63 19.33
N ALA A 15 18.11 -2.79 18.68
CA ALA A 15 16.67 -2.96 18.63
C ALA A 15 16.34 -4.21 17.79
N PRO A 16 15.58 -5.19 18.33
CA PRO A 16 15.24 -6.40 17.58
C PRO A 16 14.09 -6.18 16.59
N VAL A 17 13.33 -5.09 16.73
CA VAL A 17 12.17 -4.75 15.91
C VAL A 17 12.02 -3.24 15.80
N ALA A 18 11.56 -2.77 14.64
CA ALA A 18 11.05 -1.43 14.41
C ALA A 18 9.67 -1.55 13.74
N ILE A 19 8.81 -0.55 13.95
CA ILE A 19 7.47 -0.50 13.35
C ILE A 19 7.41 0.76 12.50
N GLU A 20 7.03 0.59 11.24
CA GLU A 20 7.02 1.63 10.22
C GLU A 20 5.60 1.79 9.65
N PRO A 21 4.72 2.61 10.27
CA PRO A 21 3.36 2.81 9.78
C PRO A 21 3.34 3.49 8.42
N ARG A 22 2.37 3.11 7.58
CA ARG A 22 2.18 3.66 6.22
C ARG A 22 0.72 3.98 5.99
N LEU A 23 0.37 5.26 6.03
CA LEU A 23 -1.01 5.76 5.97
C LEU A 23 -1.14 6.90 4.94
N PRO A 24 -1.37 6.61 3.64
CA PRO A 24 -1.31 5.30 2.99
C PRO A 24 0.13 4.92 2.56
N GLN A 25 0.31 3.67 2.14
CA GLN A 25 1.54 3.26 1.43
C GLN A 25 1.52 3.79 -0.01
N ALA A 26 2.45 4.68 -0.35
CA ALA A 26 2.68 5.13 -1.72
C ALA A 26 3.33 4.02 -2.57
N ALA A 27 3.29 4.16 -3.89
CA ALA A 27 4.13 3.34 -4.75
C ALA A 27 5.60 3.52 -4.36
N PHE A 28 6.31 2.40 -4.20
CA PHE A 28 7.70 2.39 -3.76
C PHE A 28 8.53 1.56 -4.74
N PRO A 29 9.65 2.10 -5.27
CA PRO A 29 10.43 1.45 -6.32
C PRO A 29 11.08 0.15 -5.84
N GLU A 30 11.60 -0.62 -6.78
CA GLU A 30 12.28 -1.88 -6.48
C GLU A 30 13.53 -1.69 -5.62
N HIS A 31 13.60 -2.45 -4.53
CA HIS A 31 14.69 -2.41 -3.56
C HIS A 31 14.86 -3.78 -2.87
N HIS A 32 15.87 -3.86 -2.02
CA HIS A 32 16.07 -4.92 -1.02
C HIS A 32 16.69 -4.28 0.23
N HIS A 33 16.83 -5.05 1.31
CA HIS A 33 17.26 -4.52 2.60
C HIS A 33 18.13 -5.51 3.40
N ASP A 34 18.96 -5.02 4.30
CA ASP A 34 19.83 -5.85 5.16
C ASP A 34 19.14 -6.39 6.44
N PHE A 35 17.81 -6.33 6.47
CA PHE A 35 16.96 -6.84 7.55
C PHE A 35 15.81 -7.69 6.99
N HIS A 36 14.97 -8.27 7.84
CA HIS A 36 13.72 -8.92 7.42
C HIS A 36 12.53 -8.02 7.74
N GLU A 37 11.49 -8.08 6.90
CA GLU A 37 10.28 -7.28 7.07
C GLU A 37 9.04 -8.19 7.13
N ILE A 38 8.09 -7.84 8.00
CA ILE A 38 6.73 -8.37 7.98
C ILE A 38 5.81 -7.23 7.54
N VAL A 39 5.11 -7.42 6.43
CA VAL A 39 4.10 -6.47 5.94
C VAL A 39 2.72 -6.97 6.32
N ILE A 40 1.94 -6.12 6.99
CA ILE A 40 0.55 -6.39 7.36
C ILE A 40 -0.32 -5.33 6.68
N VAL A 41 -1.27 -5.77 5.87
CA VAL A 41 -2.22 -4.86 5.22
C VAL A 41 -3.48 -4.80 6.09
N GLU A 42 -3.70 -3.68 6.76
CA GLU A 42 -4.94 -3.46 7.53
C GLU A 42 -6.11 -3.12 6.60
N HIS A 43 -5.92 -2.17 5.69
CA HIS A 43 -6.95 -1.67 4.78
C HIS A 43 -6.39 -1.38 3.38
N GLY A 44 -7.29 -1.37 2.38
CA GLY A 44 -6.95 -1.05 1.00
C GLY A 44 -6.53 -2.25 0.16
N THR A 45 -5.98 -1.96 -1.02
CA THR A 45 -5.53 -2.94 -2.01
C THR A 45 -4.31 -2.39 -2.76
N GLY A 46 -3.38 -3.28 -3.11
CA GLY A 46 -2.17 -2.94 -3.84
C GLY A 46 -1.58 -4.15 -4.55
N ILE A 47 -0.45 -3.94 -5.21
CA ILE A 47 0.35 -5.03 -5.78
C ILE A 47 1.73 -4.98 -5.11
N HIS A 48 2.08 -6.05 -4.43
CA HIS A 48 3.44 -6.30 -3.94
C HIS A 48 4.12 -7.24 -4.93
N VAL A 49 5.20 -6.80 -5.56
CA VAL A 49 5.97 -7.64 -6.47
C VAL A 49 7.18 -8.17 -5.70
N PHE A 50 7.35 -9.50 -5.65
CA PHE A 50 8.49 -10.18 -5.04
C PHE A 50 9.29 -10.91 -6.11
N ASN A 51 10.57 -10.58 -6.25
CA ASN A 51 11.48 -11.22 -7.19
C ASN A 51 10.91 -11.31 -8.62
N GLY A 52 10.23 -10.23 -9.05
CA GLY A 52 9.55 -10.13 -10.35
C GLY A 52 8.15 -10.74 -10.42
N GLN A 53 7.66 -11.43 -9.38
CA GLN A 53 6.34 -12.03 -9.33
C GLN A 53 5.33 -11.11 -8.61
N PRO A 54 4.25 -10.68 -9.29
CA PRO A 54 3.25 -9.79 -8.69
C PRO A 54 2.23 -10.55 -7.83
N TYR A 55 1.90 -10.00 -6.67
CA TYR A 55 0.84 -10.48 -5.79
C TYR A 55 -0.11 -9.33 -5.46
N THR A 56 -1.40 -9.53 -5.70
CA THR A 56 -2.43 -8.61 -5.21
C THR A 56 -2.55 -8.78 -3.69
N ILE A 57 -2.40 -7.68 -2.96
CA ILE A 57 -2.54 -7.64 -1.50
C ILE A 57 -3.80 -6.85 -1.15
N SER A 58 -4.51 -7.28 -0.12
CA SER A 58 -5.69 -6.59 0.42
C SER A 58 -5.73 -6.66 1.94
N GLY A 59 -6.62 -5.90 2.58
CA GLY A 59 -6.86 -5.99 4.03
C GLY A 59 -6.91 -7.44 4.54
N GLY A 60 -6.12 -7.75 5.57
CA GLY A 60 -5.90 -9.09 6.13
C GLY A 60 -4.70 -9.86 5.55
N THR A 61 -4.03 -9.34 4.51
CA THR A 61 -2.84 -9.99 3.94
C THR A 61 -1.62 -9.80 4.84
N VAL A 62 -0.83 -10.87 5.03
CA VAL A 62 0.47 -10.84 5.70
C VAL A 62 1.55 -11.35 4.75
N CYS A 63 2.63 -10.60 4.58
CA CYS A 63 3.79 -10.99 3.78
C CYS A 63 5.05 -11.02 4.65
N PHE A 64 5.94 -11.97 4.37
CA PHE A 64 7.28 -12.01 4.97
C PHE A 64 8.31 -11.76 3.87
N VAL A 65 9.16 -10.75 4.07
CA VAL A 65 10.20 -10.33 3.14
C VAL A 65 11.56 -10.65 3.75
N ARG A 66 12.35 -11.48 3.06
CA ARG A 66 13.73 -11.77 3.46
C ARG A 66 14.67 -10.65 3.01
N ASP A 67 15.85 -10.60 3.60
CA ASP A 67 16.89 -9.60 3.30
C ASP A 67 17.30 -9.57 1.81
N HIS A 68 17.37 -10.74 1.20
CA HIS A 68 17.72 -10.90 -0.22
C HIS A 68 16.52 -10.79 -1.18
N ASP A 69 15.29 -10.64 -0.67
CA ASP A 69 14.14 -10.48 -1.55
C ASP A 69 14.16 -9.09 -2.19
N ARG A 70 14.00 -9.08 -3.52
CA ARG A 70 13.83 -7.85 -4.28
C ARG A 70 12.34 -7.57 -4.38
N HIS A 71 11.90 -6.39 -3.95
CA HIS A 71 10.47 -6.10 -3.96
C HIS A 71 10.14 -4.64 -4.26
N LEU A 72 8.93 -4.42 -4.75
CA LEU A 72 8.33 -3.09 -4.95
C LEU A 72 6.85 -3.11 -4.57
N LEU A 73 6.31 -1.93 -4.27
CA LEU A 73 4.89 -1.71 -4.02
C LEU A 73 4.34 -0.79 -5.10
N ARG A 74 3.19 -1.12 -5.68
CA ARG A 74 2.46 -0.25 -6.61
C ARG A 74 0.97 -0.32 -6.36
N HIS A 75 0.24 0.71 -6.80
CA HIS A 75 -1.21 0.73 -6.71
C HIS A 75 -1.84 -0.42 -7.52
N SER A 76 -2.99 -0.92 -7.06
CA SER A 76 -3.76 -1.90 -7.83
C SER A 76 -4.37 -1.27 -9.08
N ASP A 77 -4.47 -2.04 -10.16
CA ASP A 77 -5.07 -1.60 -11.42
C ASP A 77 -6.61 -1.62 -11.42
N HIS A 78 -7.25 -1.99 -10.30
CA HIS A 78 -8.71 -2.02 -10.19
C HIS A 78 -9.33 -0.68 -10.54
N SER A 79 -10.30 -0.63 -11.45
CA SER A 79 -11.04 0.60 -11.72
C SER A 79 -11.88 1.03 -10.51
N VAL A 80 -12.30 2.30 -10.44
CA VAL A 80 -13.27 2.76 -9.42
C VAL A 80 -14.55 1.93 -9.48
N THR A 81 -14.96 1.53 -10.68
CA THR A 81 -16.12 0.66 -10.90
C THR A 81 -15.94 -0.73 -10.30
N GLU A 82 -14.78 -1.36 -10.50
CA GLU A 82 -14.50 -2.67 -9.91
C GLU A 82 -14.46 -2.61 -8.37
N ILE A 83 -13.87 -1.54 -7.82
CA ILE A 83 -13.88 -1.28 -6.37
C ILE A 83 -15.31 -1.15 -5.86
N ALA A 84 -16.16 -0.36 -6.54
CA ALA A 84 -17.56 -0.21 -6.16
C ALA A 84 -18.29 -1.57 -6.08
N TYR A 85 -18.15 -2.40 -7.11
CA TYR A 85 -18.76 -3.73 -7.14
C TYR A 85 -18.23 -4.65 -6.04
N ARG A 86 -16.92 -4.65 -5.78
CA ARG A 86 -16.30 -5.41 -4.68
C ARG A 86 -16.79 -4.95 -3.29
N CYS A 87 -17.13 -3.67 -3.15
CA CYS A 87 -17.75 -3.11 -1.95
C CYS A 87 -19.27 -3.38 -1.87
N GLY A 88 -19.86 -4.13 -2.81
CA GLY A 88 -21.27 -4.50 -2.80
C GLY A 88 -22.22 -3.48 -3.45
N PHE A 89 -21.68 -2.46 -4.13
CA PHE A 89 -22.50 -1.50 -4.87
C PHE A 89 -22.88 -2.05 -6.24
N GLY A 90 -24.14 -1.89 -6.66
CA GLY A 90 -24.58 -2.21 -8.02
C GLY A 90 -24.27 -1.14 -9.07
N ASP A 91 -23.76 0.03 -8.65
CA ASP A 91 -23.48 1.16 -9.53
C ASP A 91 -22.33 2.02 -8.97
N SER A 92 -21.39 2.39 -9.85
CA SER A 92 -20.20 3.15 -9.46
C SER A 92 -20.47 4.64 -9.21
N ASN A 93 -21.53 5.20 -9.77
CA ASN A 93 -21.90 6.59 -9.52
C ASN A 93 -22.51 6.74 -8.13
N HIS A 94 -23.36 5.80 -7.73
CA HIS A 94 -23.90 5.70 -6.37
C HIS A 94 -22.78 5.57 -5.35
N PHE A 95 -21.84 4.63 -5.55
CA PHE A 95 -20.64 4.51 -4.72
C PHE A 95 -19.88 5.85 -4.63
N SER A 96 -19.56 6.48 -5.77
CA SER A 96 -18.77 7.72 -5.80
C SER A 96 -19.49 8.88 -5.09
N THR A 97 -20.82 8.94 -5.19
CA THR A 97 -21.66 9.94 -4.53
C THR A 97 -21.64 9.77 -3.02
N LEU A 98 -21.87 8.54 -2.52
CA LEU A 98 -21.79 8.26 -1.09
C LEU A 98 -20.38 8.46 -0.54
N PHE A 99 -19.37 8.00 -1.28
CA PHE A 99 -17.97 8.16 -0.91
C PHE A 99 -17.60 9.64 -0.76
N ARG A 100 -17.97 10.49 -1.73
CA ARG A 100 -17.72 11.93 -1.64
C ARG A 100 -18.47 12.59 -0.48
N ARG A 101 -19.69 12.13 -0.17
CA ARG A 101 -20.46 12.63 0.99
C ARG A 101 -19.79 12.28 2.32
N GLU A 102 -19.19 11.09 2.42
CA GLU A 102 -18.56 10.60 3.65
C GLU A 102 -17.14 11.15 3.84
N PHE A 103 -16.34 11.17 2.78
CA PHE A 103 -14.90 11.45 2.84
C PHE A 103 -14.51 12.81 2.24
N ASN A 104 -15.47 13.63 1.80
CA ASN A 104 -15.28 14.92 1.10
C ASN A 104 -14.51 14.87 -0.24
N TRP A 105 -13.95 13.72 -0.61
CA TRP A 105 -13.18 13.52 -1.83
C TRP A 105 -13.84 12.48 -2.73
N SER A 106 -13.66 12.57 -4.06
CA SER A 106 -14.06 11.45 -4.92
C SER A 106 -13.00 10.34 -4.88
N PRO A 107 -13.37 9.07 -5.15
CA PRO A 107 -12.39 7.99 -5.26
C PRO A 107 -11.26 8.27 -6.26
N ARG A 108 -11.56 9.04 -7.32
CA ARG A 108 -10.56 9.46 -8.31
C ARG A 108 -9.60 10.51 -7.76
N ASP A 109 -10.08 11.45 -6.95
CA ASP A 109 -9.24 12.49 -6.36
C ASP A 109 -8.20 11.87 -5.42
N ILE A 110 -8.61 10.93 -4.57
CA ILE A 110 -7.70 10.17 -3.69
C ILE A 110 -6.69 9.36 -4.50
N ARG A 111 -7.12 8.67 -5.55
CA ARG A 111 -6.19 7.91 -6.42
C ARG A 111 -5.15 8.82 -7.10
N GLN A 112 -5.47 10.09 -7.31
CA GLN A 112 -4.57 11.09 -7.89
C GLN A 112 -3.78 11.86 -6.82
N GLY A 113 -3.89 11.49 -5.54
CA GLY A 113 -3.21 12.15 -4.42
C GLY A 113 -3.66 13.60 -4.18
N ARG A 114 -4.86 13.97 -4.64
CA ARG A 114 -5.35 15.36 -4.53
C ARG A 114 -5.89 15.70 -3.15
N ASP A 115 -6.18 14.69 -2.35
CA ASP A 115 -6.55 14.78 -0.95
C ASP A 115 -5.41 15.26 -0.05
N ALA A 116 -4.14 15.03 -0.45
CA ALA A 116 -2.96 15.46 0.28
C ALA A 116 -2.59 16.94 0.06
N ILE A 117 -3.23 17.66 -0.88
CA ILE A 117 -2.87 19.04 -1.25
C ILE A 117 -3.48 20.08 -0.28
N ILE A 118 -4.38 19.68 0.63
CA ILE A 118 -5.07 20.58 1.56
C ILE A 118 -5.03 20.06 3.01
N GLN A 119 -3.87 19.57 3.46
CA GLN A 119 -3.58 19.37 4.89
C GLN A 119 -2.61 20.42 5.39
#